data_AF-F8QZ82-F1
#
_entry.id   AF-F8QZ82-F1
#
_cell.length_a   1.000
_cell.length_b   1.000
_cell.length_c   1.000
_cell.angle_alpha   90.00
_cell.angle_beta   90.00
_cell.angle_gamma   90.00
#
_symmetry.space_group_name_H-M   'P 1'
#
loop_
_entity.id
_entity.type
_entity.pdbx_description
1 polymer ?
#
loop_
_entity_poly.entity_id
_entity_poly.type
_entity_poly.pdbx_seq_one_letter_code
_entity_poly.pdbx_strand_id
1 'polypeptide(L)'
;GMGGIGKTTIAGAVFNQISSQFEGYCFSINVREESEKYGLVHIRDQVLSQLLEENLKIGTPVIPQYIQRRLQRKKVFIVLDDVW
;
A
#
# COMPACT_ATOMS: atom_id res chain seq x y z
N GLY A 1 16.96 -9.04 0.80
CA GLY A 1 18.03 -8.82 1.80
C GLY A 1 17.91 -9.84 2.92
N MET A 2 18.97 -10.09 3.70
CA MET A 2 18.97 -11.10 4.76
C MET A 2 17.79 -10.89 5.76
N GLY A 3 17.14 -11.97 6.15
CA GLY A 3 16.03 -11.95 7.11
C GLY A 3 16.50 -11.44 8.48
N GLY A 4 15.61 -10.77 9.22
CA GLY A 4 15.89 -10.38 10.61
C GLY A 4 16.79 -9.16 10.85
N ILE A 5 17.37 -8.54 9.81
CA ILE A 5 18.25 -7.36 9.97
C ILE A 5 17.53 -6.05 10.34
N GLY A 6 16.22 -6.08 10.60
CA GLY A 6 15.44 -4.90 11.03
C GLY A 6 14.93 -3.97 9.93
N LYS A 7 14.89 -4.41 8.66
CA LYS A 7 14.43 -3.60 7.51
C LYS A 7 13.02 -3.04 7.73
N THR A 8 12.07 -3.92 8.07
CA THR A 8 10.68 -3.55 8.36
C THR A 8 10.59 -2.56 9.51
N THR A 9 11.43 -2.71 10.55
CA THR A 9 11.49 -1.80 11.69
C THR A 9 11.91 -0.39 11.28
N ILE A 10 12.98 -0.27 10.49
CA ILE A 10 13.46 1.04 10.01
C ILE A 10 12.42 1.68 9.08
N ALA A 11 11.83 0.90 8.17
CA ALA A 11 10.75 1.39 7.31
C ALA A 11 9.56 1.90 8.13
N GLY A 12 9.18 1.21 9.21
CA GLY A 12 8.14 1.64 10.15
C GLY A 12 8.46 2.98 10.83
N ALA A 13 9.69 3.16 11.29
CA ALA A 13 10.12 4.41 11.91
C ALA A 13 10.05 5.59 10.93
N VAL A 14 10.56 5.41 9.70
CA VAL A 14 10.49 6.43 8.66
C VAL A 14 9.03 6.71 8.28
N PHE A 15 8.21 5.67 8.15
CA PHE A 15 6.80 5.83 7.80
C PHE A 15 6.06 6.69 8.81
N ASN A 16 6.21 6.39 10.10
CA ASN A 16 5.57 7.17 11.16
C ASN A 16 6.06 8.62 11.22
N GLN A 17 7.30 8.87 10.81
CA GLN A 17 7.89 10.22 10.84
C GLN A 17 7.38 11.11 9.70
N ILE A 18 7.14 10.56 8.50
CA ILE A 18 6.91 11.37 7.29
C ILE A 18 5.54 11.20 6.64
N SER A 19 4.77 10.17 7.01
CA SER A 19 3.48 9.87 6.37
C SER A 19 2.49 11.04 6.41
N SER A 20 2.48 11.80 7.51
CA SER A 20 1.64 12.99 7.69
C SER A 20 1.93 14.14 6.72
N GLN A 21 3.04 14.09 5.97
CA GLN A 21 3.41 15.06 4.93
C GLN A 21 2.79 14.73 3.56
N PHE A 22 1.93 13.71 3.50
CA PHE A 22 1.26 13.20 2.31
C PHE A 22 -0.25 13.18 2.53
N GLU A 23 -1.01 13.31 1.45
CA GLU A 23 -2.48 13.35 1.47
C GLU A 23 -3.13 11.95 1.46
N GLY A 24 -2.30 10.92 1.34
CA GLY A 24 -2.68 9.53 1.45
C GLY A 24 -1.42 8.70 1.69
N TYR A 25 -1.48 7.78 2.64
CA TYR A 25 -0.35 6.93 2.96
C TYR A 25 -0.79 5.51 3.26
N CYS A 26 0.07 4.54 2.95
CA CYS A 26 -0.21 3.13 3.14
C CYS A 26 1.07 2.37 3.48
N PHE A 27 1.02 1.55 4.53
CA PHE A 27 2.07 0.58 4.83
C PHE A 27 1.46 -0.82 4.64
N SER A 28 1.87 -1.50 3.57
CA SER A 28 1.51 -2.88 3.32
C SER A 28 2.64 -3.80 3.80
N ILE A 29 2.37 -4.59 4.84
CA ILE A 29 3.34 -5.53 5.45
C ILE A 29 3.15 -6.92 4.84
N ASN A 30 4.24 -7.70 4.70
CA ASN A 30 4.21 -9.08 4.21
C ASN A 30 3.50 -9.22 2.85
N VAL A 31 3.82 -8.34 1.89
CA VAL A 31 3.15 -8.29 0.58
C VAL A 31 3.23 -9.64 -0.14
N ARG A 32 4.38 -10.33 -0.02
CA ARG A 32 4.55 -11.70 -0.52
C ARG A 32 3.50 -12.66 0.04
N GLU A 33 3.49 -12.86 1.35
CA GLU A 33 2.58 -13.80 2.02
C GLU A 33 1.11 -13.48 1.73
N GLU A 34 0.73 -12.21 1.86
CA GLU A 34 -0.65 -11.79 1.65
C GLU A 34 -1.08 -11.93 0.17
N SER A 35 -0.15 -11.72 -0.78
CA SER A 35 -0.44 -11.94 -2.19
C SER A 35 -0.58 -13.43 -2.54
N GLU A 36 0.15 -14.32 -1.89
CA GLU A 36 0.03 -15.77 -2.04
C GLU A 36 -1.32 -16.25 -1.48
N LYS A 37 -1.81 -15.63 -0.41
CA LYS A 37 -3.05 -16.00 0.28
C LYS A 37 -4.32 -15.43 -0.35
N TYR A 38 -4.30 -14.16 -0.76
CA TYR A 38 -5.49 -13.42 -1.20
C TYR A 38 -5.40 -12.90 -2.64
N GLY A 39 -4.21 -12.98 -3.26
CA GLY A 39 -3.96 -12.50 -4.61
C GLY A 39 -3.66 -11.00 -4.70
N LEU A 40 -2.97 -10.60 -5.77
CA LEU A 40 -2.56 -9.21 -6.01
C LEU A 40 -3.72 -8.21 -6.10
N VAL A 41 -4.89 -8.65 -6.60
CA VAL A 41 -6.08 -7.80 -6.69
C VAL A 41 -6.55 -7.39 -5.29
N HIS A 42 -6.47 -8.30 -4.30
CA HIS A 42 -6.82 -8.00 -2.93
C HIS A 42 -5.88 -6.96 -2.32
N ILE A 43 -4.57 -7.16 -2.47
CA ILE A 43 -3.55 -6.23 -1.96
C ILE A 43 -3.73 -4.85 -2.57
N ARG A 44 -3.94 -4.78 -3.88
CA ARG A 44 -4.20 -3.53 -4.59
C ARG A 44 -5.43 -2.82 -4.02
N ASP A 45 -6.54 -3.54 -3.83
CA ASP A 45 -7.76 -2.95 -3.30
C ASP A 45 -7.59 -2.44 -1.86
N GLN A 46 -6.82 -3.16 -1.02
CA GLN A 46 -6.45 -2.69 0.33
C GLN A 46 -5.59 -1.41 0.29
N VAL A 47 -4.56 -1.38 -0.55
CA VAL A 47 -3.69 -0.19 -0.69
C VAL A 47 -4.51 1.01 -1.16
N LEU A 48 -5.33 0.83 -2.19
CA LEU A 48 -6.20 1.91 -2.69
C LEU A 48 -7.19 2.38 -1.63
N SER A 49 -7.72 1.46 -0.82
CA SER A 49 -8.63 1.78 0.27
C SER A 49 -7.97 2.65 1.34
N GLN A 50 -6.73 2.34 1.72
CA GLN A 50 -5.96 3.17 2.67
C GLN A 50 -5.63 4.55 2.10
N LEU A 51 -5.20 4.63 0.83
CA LEU A 51 -4.83 5.91 0.20
C LEU A 51 -6.00 6.87 -0.01
N LEU A 52 -7.21 6.32 -0.21
CA LEU A 52 -8.42 7.09 -0.47
C LEU A 52 -9.34 7.21 0.75
N GLU A 53 -9.00 6.54 1.86
CA GLU A 53 -9.81 6.45 3.08
C GLU A 53 -11.23 5.93 2.79
N GLU A 54 -11.33 4.95 1.89
CA GLU A 54 -12.59 4.39 1.40
C GLU A 54 -12.54 2.87 1.37
N ASN A 55 -13.64 2.19 1.69
CA ASN A 55 -13.72 0.74 1.55
C ASN A 55 -13.95 0.35 0.08
N LEU A 56 -12.87 0.20 -0.68
CA LEU A 56 -12.93 -0.14 -2.10
C LEU A 56 -12.97 -1.66 -2.28
N LYS A 57 -13.95 -2.13 -3.06
CA LYS A 57 -14.04 -3.50 -3.55
C LYS A 57 -14.13 -3.43 -5.07
N ILE A 58 -12.98 -3.31 -5.73
CA ILE A 58 -12.92 -3.19 -7.19
C ILE A 58 -13.15 -4.58 -7.80
N GLY A 59 -12.56 -5.62 -7.20
CA GLY A 59 -12.80 -7.03 -7.56
C GLY A 59 -12.43 -7.41 -9.00
N THR A 60 -11.92 -6.47 -9.80
CA THR A 60 -11.52 -6.65 -11.19
C THR A 60 -10.05 -6.27 -11.37
N PRO A 61 -9.34 -6.84 -12.37
CA PRO A 61 -7.94 -6.49 -12.62
C PRO A 61 -7.72 -5.02 -13.03
N VAL A 62 -8.78 -4.32 -13.45
CA VAL A 62 -8.71 -2.94 -13.94
C VAL A 62 -9.09 -1.95 -12.83
N ILE A 63 -8.24 -0.96 -12.56
CA ILE A 63 -8.58 0.13 -11.64
C ILE A 63 -9.55 1.09 -12.36
N PRO A 64 -10.75 1.37 -11.81
CA PRO A 64 -11.69 2.33 -12.37
C PRO A 64 -11.07 3.71 -12.63
N GLN A 65 -11.41 4.33 -13.76
CA GLN A 65 -10.85 5.63 -14.17
C GLN A 65 -11.05 6.75 -13.14
N TYR A 66 -12.14 6.72 -12.36
CA TYR A 66 -12.38 7.73 -11.33
C TYR A 66 -11.39 7.60 -10.15
N ILE A 67 -11.00 6.38 -9.77
CA ILE A 67 -9.98 6.12 -8.74
C ILE A 67 -8.63 6.62 -9.23
N GLN A 68 -8.27 6.30 -10.48
CA GLN A 68 -7.02 6.78 -11.09
C GLN A 68 -6.95 8.31 -11.09
N ARG A 69 -8.02 8.99 -11.53
CA ARG A 69 -8.09 10.47 -11.55
C ARG A 69 -7.96 11.10 -10.16
N ARG A 70 -8.50 10.45 -9.11
CA ARG A 70 -8.36 10.93 -7.73
C ARG A 70 -6.92 10.80 -7.23
N LEU A 71 -6.30 9.64 -7.46
CA LEU A 71 -4.90 9.40 -7.07
C LEU A 71 -3.92 10.30 -7.81
N GLN A 72 -4.16 10.58 -9.09
CA GLN A 72 -3.34 11.53 -9.86
C GLN A 72 -3.31 12.96 -9.28
N ARG A 73 -4.27 13.30 -8.43
CA ARG A 73 -4.38 14.61 -7.77
C ARG A 73 -3.92 14.58 -6.31
N LYS A 74 -3.45 13.44 -5.81
CA LYS A 74 -2.98 13.27 -4.44
C LYS A 74 -1.47 13.03 -4.40
N LYS A 75 -0.78 13.71 -3.51
CA LYS A 75 0.58 13.34 -3.11
C LYS A 75 0.49 12.16 -2.14
N VAL A 76 0.89 10.96 -2.60
CA VAL A 76 0.78 9.72 -1.81
C VAL A 76 2.14 9.15 -1.38
N PHE A 77 2.16 8.44 -0.25
CA PHE A 77 3.34 7.72 0.24
C PHE A 77 3.03 6.25 0.53
N ILE A 78 3.74 5.34 -0.11
CA ILE A 78 3.46 3.90 -0.04
C ILE A 78 4.75 3.17 0.37
N VAL A 79 4.62 2.31 1.37
CA VAL A 79 5.64 1.33 1.73
C VAL A 79 5.09 -0.07 1.46
N LEU A 80 5.81 -0.83 0.65
CA LEU A 80 5.54 -2.24 0.36
C LEU A 80 6.66 -3.06 0.97
N ASP A 81 6.35 -3.82 2.03
CA ASP A 81 7.32 -4.67 2.71
C ASP A 81 7.24 -6.12 2.22
N ASP A 82 8.40 -6.77 2.21
CA ASP A 82 8.58 -8.14 1.75
C ASP A 82 8.02 -8.40 0.33
N VAL A 83 8.57 -7.67 -0.63
CA VAL A 83 8.35 -7.92 -2.07
C VAL A 83 9.45 -8.83 -2.63
N TRP A 84 9.05 -9.75 -3.51
CA TRP A 84 9.87 -10.84 -4.07
C TRP A 84 10.90 -10.39 -5.10
#